data_AF-A0A7A7F594-F1
#
_entry.id   AF-A0A7A7F594-F1
#
_cell.length_a   1.000
_cell.length_b   1.000
_cell.length_c   1.000
_cell.angle_alpha   90.00
_cell.angle_beta   90.00
_cell.angle_gamma   90.00
#
_symmetry.space_group_name_H-M   'P 1'
#
loop_
_entity.id
_entity.type
_entity.pdbx_description
1 polymer ?
#
loop_
_entity_poly.entity_id
_entity_poly.type
_entity_poly.pdbx_seq_one_letter_code
_entity_poly.pdbx_strand_id
1 'polypeptide(L)'
;DRGNDSIIREVQCLATSHDGIHFEKQGCVLTPPEGIMHFRDPKVWHEDGSWWMVIGARDASDNGQVLLYRGTSLRDWHLEHVLAHSAAGKSYMWECPDFFRCGNFHWLMFSPQGM
;
A
#
# COMPACT_ATOMS: atom_id res chain seq x y z
N ASP A 1 -21.29 17.89 8.65
CA ASP A 1 -20.31 17.03 9.35
C ASP A 1 -19.68 16.04 8.38
N ARG A 2 -18.56 16.43 7.76
CA ARG A 2 -17.67 15.49 7.08
C ARG A 2 -16.84 14.84 8.20
N GLY A 3 -16.81 13.51 8.26
CA GLY A 3 -16.09 12.78 9.30
C GLY A 3 -14.67 13.30 9.43
N ASN A 4 -14.16 13.38 10.67
CA ASN A 4 -12.78 13.76 10.88
C ASN A 4 -11.88 12.60 10.43
N ASP A 5 -11.38 12.67 9.19
CA ASP A 5 -10.51 11.66 8.59
C ASP A 5 -9.21 11.44 9.39
N SER A 6 -8.85 12.38 10.29
CA SER A 6 -7.69 12.24 11.18
C SER A 6 -7.82 11.09 12.20
N ILE A 7 -8.98 10.42 12.27
CA ILE A 7 -9.26 9.32 13.20
C ILE A 7 -9.36 7.97 12.44
N ILE A 8 -9.30 7.99 11.11
CA ILE A 8 -9.43 6.76 10.31
C ILE A 8 -8.13 5.97 10.40
N ARG A 9 -8.23 4.75 10.94
CA ARG A 9 -7.14 3.78 10.94
C ARG A 9 -7.40 2.73 9.87
N GLU A 10 -6.61 2.78 8.80
CA GLU A 10 -6.62 1.80 7.73
C GLU A 10 -5.58 0.73 7.99
N VAL A 11 -5.91 -0.53 7.73
CA VAL A 11 -5.02 -1.70 7.92
C VAL A 11 -5.19 -2.64 6.75
N GLN A 12 -4.17 -3.43 6.45
CA GLN A 12 -4.26 -4.43 5.37
C GLN A 12 -4.71 -5.76 5.94
N CYS A 13 -5.74 -6.33 5.33
CA CYS A 13 -6.30 -7.63 5.71
C CYS A 13 -6.09 -8.67 4.61
N LEU A 14 -6.07 -9.94 5.01
CA LEU A 14 -5.99 -11.08 4.09
C LEU A 14 -7.33 -11.81 4.05
N ALA A 15 -7.69 -12.31 2.87
CA ALA A 15 -8.74 -13.31 2.68
C ALA A 15 -8.24 -14.41 1.74
N THR A 16 -8.71 -15.63 1.95
CA THR A 16 -8.32 -16.81 1.16
C THR A 16 -9.54 -17.52 0.60
N SER A 17 -9.38 -18.13 -0.57
CA SER A 17 -10.40 -18.94 -1.22
C SER A 17 -9.77 -20.18 -1.85
N HIS A 18 -10.53 -21.28 -1.85
CA HIS A 18 -10.16 -22.51 -2.55
C HIS A 18 -10.92 -22.72 -3.86
N ASP A 19 -12.01 -21.96 -4.07
CA ASP A 19 -12.90 -22.11 -5.23
C ASP A 19 -13.08 -20.82 -6.05
N GLY A 20 -12.51 -19.70 -5.60
CA GLY A 20 -12.63 -18.39 -6.23
C GLY A 20 -14.00 -17.71 -6.05
N ILE A 21 -14.91 -18.31 -5.27
CA ILE A 21 -16.28 -17.81 -5.05
C ILE A 21 -16.49 -17.46 -3.57
N HIS A 22 -16.08 -18.35 -2.67
CA HIS A 22 -16.19 -18.17 -1.23
C HIS A 22 -14.86 -17.75 -0.63
N PHE A 23 -14.87 -16.67 0.15
CA PHE A 23 -13.66 -16.09 0.74
C PHE A 23 -13.77 -16.08 2.26
N GLU A 24 -12.78 -16.67 2.92
CA GLU A 24 -12.63 -16.62 4.37
C GLU A 24 -11.71 -15.47 4.76
N LYS A 25 -12.18 -14.59 5.64
CA LYS A 25 -11.37 -13.51 6.20
C LYS A 25 -10.34 -14.08 7.18
N GLN A 26 -9.08 -13.80 6.92
CA GLN A 26 -7.95 -14.19 7.77
C GLN A 26 -7.56 -13.09 8.78
N GLY A 27 -8.16 -11.90 8.65
CA GLY A 27 -7.92 -10.76 9.53
C GLY A 27 -6.80 -9.84 9.06
N CYS A 28 -6.39 -8.92 9.94
CA CYS A 28 -5.33 -7.96 9.70
C CYS A 28 -3.96 -8.65 9.62
N VAL A 29 -3.17 -8.31 8.60
CA VAL A 29 -1.80 -8.80 8.40
C VAL A 29 -0.76 -7.67 8.43
N LEU A 30 -1.18 -6.40 8.32
CA LEU A 30 -0.26 -5.27 8.36
C LEU A 30 -0.97 -4.00 8.82
N THR A 31 -0.38 -3.32 9.80
CA THR A 31 -0.83 -2.02 10.30
C THR A 31 0.11 -0.90 9.83
N PRO A 32 -0.38 0.34 9.73
CA PRO A 32 0.45 1.46 9.30
C PRO A 32 1.59 1.70 10.31
N PRO A 33 2.79 2.10 9.84
CA PRO A 33 3.81 2.68 10.70
C PRO A 33 3.31 3.94 11.43
N GLU A 34 4.00 4.32 12.50
CA GLU A 34 3.70 5.57 13.20
C GLU A 34 3.83 6.79 12.26
N GLY A 35 2.90 7.75 12.39
CA GLY A 35 2.87 8.95 11.56
C GLY A 35 2.36 8.75 10.13
N ILE A 36 2.00 7.52 9.73
CA ILE A 36 1.40 7.23 8.44
C ILE A 36 -0.13 7.25 8.53
N MET A 37 -0.74 8.01 7.63
CA MET A 37 -2.20 8.04 7.41
C MET A 37 -2.52 7.53 6.00
N HIS A 38 -3.82 7.37 5.71
CA HIS A 38 -4.30 6.97 4.40
C HIS A 38 -3.59 5.71 3.84
N PHE A 39 -3.40 4.71 4.70
CA PHE A 39 -2.63 3.49 4.43
C PHE A 39 -3.52 2.42 3.77
N ARG A 40 -3.59 2.42 2.43
CA ARG A 40 -4.56 1.60 1.69
C ARG A 40 -4.12 1.20 0.29
N ASP A 41 -4.97 0.41 -0.34
CA ASP A 41 -4.86 -0.09 -1.72
C ASP A 41 -3.61 -0.95 -1.97
N PRO A 42 -3.48 -2.10 -1.28
CA PRO A 42 -2.32 -2.97 -1.43
C PRO A 42 -2.32 -3.66 -2.80
N LYS A 43 -1.19 -3.59 -3.51
CA LYS A 43 -0.90 -4.42 -4.68
C LYS A 43 0.24 -5.37 -4.36
N VAL A 44 -0.06 -6.67 -4.43
CA VAL A 44 0.87 -7.76 -4.11
C VAL A 44 1.39 -8.45 -5.38
N TRP A 45 2.63 -8.91 -5.36
CA TRP A 45 3.20 -9.83 -6.36
C TRP A 45 4.27 -10.73 -5.74
N HIS A 46 4.72 -11.73 -6.51
CA HIS A 46 5.81 -12.61 -6.13
C HIS A 46 6.92 -12.54 -7.18
N GLU A 47 8.15 -12.28 -6.76
CA GLU A 47 9.32 -12.13 -7.62
C GLU A 47 10.58 -12.54 -6.87
N ASP A 48 11.47 -13.26 -7.57
CA ASP A 48 12.76 -13.73 -7.04
C ASP A 48 12.68 -14.41 -5.67
N GLY A 49 11.64 -15.24 -5.49
CA GLY A 49 11.41 -16.03 -4.28
C GLY A 49 10.91 -15.22 -3.08
N SER A 50 10.44 -13.99 -3.28
CA SER A 50 9.88 -13.14 -2.24
C SER A 50 8.49 -12.62 -2.61
N TRP A 51 7.66 -12.43 -1.60
CA TRP A 51 6.44 -11.64 -1.75
C TRP A 51 6.76 -10.17 -1.62
N TRP A 52 6.11 -9.36 -2.44
CA TRP A 52 6.26 -7.92 -2.45
C TRP A 52 4.89 -7.26 -2.41
N MET A 53 4.80 -6.09 -1.78
CA MET A 53 3.58 -5.30 -1.73
C MET A 53 3.92 -3.81 -1.85
N VAL A 54 3.18 -3.10 -2.71
CA VAL A 54 3.12 -1.63 -2.66
C VAL A 54 1.80 -1.18 -2.04
N ILE A 55 1.85 -0.11 -1.25
CA ILE A 55 0.69 0.46 -0.55
C ILE A 55 0.75 1.98 -0.66
N GLY A 56 -0.39 2.62 -0.94
CA GLY A 56 -0.52 4.07 -0.91
C GLY A 56 -0.56 4.57 0.53
N ALA A 57 0.09 5.70 0.79
CA ALA A 57 0.15 6.30 2.12
C ALA A 57 0.28 7.82 2.04
N ARG A 58 -0.11 8.49 3.12
CA ARG A 58 0.18 9.90 3.39
C ARG A 58 1.14 10.00 4.56
N ASP A 59 2.25 10.69 4.37
CA ASP A 59 3.23 10.93 5.43
C ASP A 59 2.76 11.99 6.46
N ALA A 60 3.53 12.15 7.55
CA ALA A 60 3.26 13.14 8.58
C ALA A 60 3.41 14.60 8.09
N SER A 61 4.01 14.80 6.91
CA SER A 61 4.20 16.10 6.27
C SER A 61 3.16 16.39 5.19
N ASP A 62 2.05 15.62 5.15
CA ASP A 62 0.96 15.79 4.21
C ASP A 62 1.33 15.52 2.74
N ASN A 63 2.22 14.56 2.49
CA ASN A 63 2.61 14.15 1.14
C ASN A 63 2.19 12.72 0.84
N GLY A 64 1.67 12.51 -0.37
CA GLY A 64 1.39 11.18 -0.90
C GLY A 64 2.67 10.40 -1.18
N GLN A 65 2.69 9.12 -0.85
CA GLN A 65 3.82 8.22 -1.08
C GLN A 65 3.36 6.80 -1.33
N VAL A 66 4.24 6.00 -1.95
CA VAL A 66 4.09 4.55 -2.06
C VAL A 66 5.14 3.88 -1.18
N LEU A 67 4.69 3.03 -0.27
CA LEU A 67 5.55 2.21 0.59
C LEU A 67 5.78 0.85 -0.06
N LEU A 68 7.02 0.36 -0.05
CA LEU A 68 7.38 -0.98 -0.51
C LEU A 68 7.62 -1.91 0.68
N TYR A 69 6.92 -3.04 0.69
CA TYR A 69 7.07 -4.10 1.68
C TYR A 69 7.56 -5.38 1.02
N ARG A 70 8.33 -6.16 1.78
CA ARG A 70 8.78 -7.50 1.42
C ARG A 70 8.30 -8.51 2.46
N GLY A 71 7.87 -9.68 2.02
CA GLY A 71 7.41 -10.75 2.89
C GLY A 71 7.98 -12.11 2.49
N THR A 72 8.22 -12.95 3.50
CA THR A 72 8.50 -14.39 3.29
C THR A 72 7.21 -15.19 3.08
N SER A 73 6.07 -14.61 3.48
CA SER A 73 4.73 -15.13 3.29
C SER A 73 3.74 -13.97 3.12
N LEU A 74 2.48 -14.27 2.80
CA LEU A 74 1.41 -13.26 2.72
C LEU A 74 0.96 -12.71 4.09
N ARG A 75 1.57 -13.18 5.20
CA ARG A 75 1.19 -12.84 6.58
C ARG A 75 2.26 -12.08 7.35
N ASP A 76 3.50 -12.08 6.85
CA ASP A 76 4.64 -11.43 7.51
C ASP A 76 5.27 -10.44 6.52
N TRP A 77 5.14 -9.16 6.83
CA TRP A 77 5.51 -8.04 5.96
C TRP A 77 6.50 -7.13 6.68
N HIS A 78 7.64 -6.89 6.04
CA HIS A 78 8.69 -5.98 6.49
C HIS A 78 8.71 -4.77 5.58
N LEU A 79 8.69 -3.57 6.15
CA LEU A 79 8.86 -2.34 5.38
C LEU A 79 10.29 -2.29 4.84
N GLU A 80 10.45 -2.24 3.53
CA GLU A 80 11.77 -2.15 2.89
C GLU A 80 12.21 -0.68 2.80
N HIS A 81 11.42 0.16 2.13
CA HIS A 81 11.65 1.61 2.02
C HIS A 81 10.42 2.32 1.41
N VAL A 82 10.46 3.65 1.37
CA VAL A 82 9.56 4.47 0.56
C VAL A 82 9.97 4.35 -0.91
N LEU A 83 9.14 3.75 -1.74
CA LEU A 83 9.43 3.51 -3.15
C LEU A 83 9.48 4.82 -3.94
N ALA A 84 8.50 5.68 -3.70
CA ALA A 84 8.37 6.99 -4.33
C ALA A 84 7.46 7.88 -3.48
N HIS A 85 7.64 9.20 -3.61
CA HIS A 85 6.87 10.18 -2.87
C HIS A 85 6.61 11.43 -3.69
N SER A 86 5.54 12.13 -3.36
CA SER A 86 5.21 13.43 -3.91
C SER A 86 6.19 14.49 -3.42
N ALA A 87 6.49 15.46 -4.29
CA ALA A 87 7.07 16.70 -3.83
C ALA A 87 6.08 17.45 -2.94
N ALA A 88 6.62 18.26 -2.02
CA ALA A 88 5.85 19.02 -1.05
C ALA A 88 4.75 19.84 -1.73
N GLY A 89 3.50 19.67 -1.27
CA GLY A 89 2.34 20.42 -1.75
C GLY A 89 1.89 20.10 -3.19
N LYS A 90 2.39 19.02 -3.81
CA LYS A 90 1.94 18.57 -5.14
C LYS A 90 0.82 17.55 -5.10
N SER A 91 0.80 16.69 -4.10
CA SER A 91 -0.23 15.68 -3.90
C SER A 91 -0.13 15.18 -2.46
N TYR A 92 -1.27 15.14 -1.77
CA TYR A 92 -1.32 14.66 -0.39
C TYR A 92 -1.53 13.14 -0.31
N MET A 93 -1.92 12.48 -1.42
CA MET A 93 -2.18 11.04 -1.44
C MET A 93 -2.00 10.47 -2.84
N TRP A 94 -1.37 9.30 -2.92
CA TRP A 94 -1.30 8.47 -4.13
C TRP A 94 -2.06 7.16 -3.90
N GLU A 95 -3.25 7.06 -4.50
CA GLU A 95 -4.14 5.89 -4.36
C GLU A 95 -3.88 4.83 -5.43
N CYS A 96 -4.35 3.61 -5.15
CA CYS A 96 -4.32 2.48 -6.08
C CYS A 96 -2.94 2.28 -6.76
N PRO A 97 -1.83 2.19 -6.00
CA PRO A 97 -0.54 1.95 -6.60
C PRO A 97 -0.51 0.59 -7.31
N ASP A 98 0.09 0.56 -8.49
CA ASP A 98 0.49 -0.67 -9.17
C ASP A 98 1.97 -0.58 -9.55
N PHE A 99 2.70 -1.65 -9.28
CA PHE A 99 4.13 -1.76 -9.55
C PHE A 99 4.43 -3.07 -10.23
N PHE A 100 4.96 -3.00 -11.44
CA PHE A 100 5.21 -4.17 -12.28
C PHE A 100 6.37 -3.95 -13.25
N ARG A 101 7.00 -5.06 -13.64
CA ARG A 101 8.05 -5.06 -14.65
C ARG A 101 7.45 -5.09 -16.05
N CYS A 102 7.92 -4.22 -16.93
CA CYS A 102 7.63 -4.27 -18.36
C CYS A 102 8.92 -3.97 -19.15
N GLY A 103 9.38 -4.98 -19.89
CA GLY A 103 10.71 -4.96 -20.51
C GLY A 103 11.81 -4.91 -19.45
N ASN A 104 12.75 -3.96 -19.62
CA ASN A 104 13.89 -3.77 -18.73
C ASN A 104 13.60 -2.77 -17.59
N PHE A 105 12.35 -2.31 -17.45
CA PHE A 105 11.96 -1.28 -16.50
C PHE A 105 10.90 -1.79 -15.54
N HIS A 106 10.91 -1.21 -14.34
CA HIS A 106 9.76 -1.24 -13.46
C HIS A 106 8.94 0.03 -13.67
N TRP A 107 7.62 -0.15 -13.73
CA TRP A 107 6.65 0.91 -13.87
C TRP A 107 5.88 1.05 -12.58
N LEU A 108 5.78 2.29 -12.10
CA LEU A 108 4.91 2.67 -11.01
C LEU A 108 3.73 3.46 -11.59
N MET A 109 2.52 2.98 -11.33
CA MET A 109 1.26 3.65 -11.65
C MET A 109 0.51 3.95 -10.34
N PHE A 110 -0.20 5.07 -10.28
CA PHE A 110 -1.01 5.48 -9.12
C PHE A 110 -2.01 6.57 -9.53
N SER A 111 -2.98 6.82 -8.67
CA SER A 111 -4.01 7.87 -8.81
C SER A 111 -3.74 9.00 -7.80
N PRO A 112 -3.12 10.11 -8.20
CA PRO A 112 -2.81 11.21 -7.28
C PRO A 112 -4.07 11.98 -6.88
N GLN A 113 -4.13 12.43 -5.63
CA GLN A 113 -5.14 13.36 -5.13
C GLN A 113 -4.52 14.70 -4.70
N GLY A 114 -5.30 15.78 -4.77
CA GLY A 114 -4.89 17.09 -4.24
C GLY A 114 -3.93 17.88 -5.13
N MET A 115 -3.97 17.63 -6.44
CA MET A 115 -3.26 18.43 -7.44
C MET A 115 -4.01 19.72 -7.78
#